data_AF-A0A7S9REB0-F1
#
_entry.id   AF-A0A7S9REB0-F1
#
_cell.length_a   1.000
_cell.length_b   1.000
_cell.length_c   1.000
_cell.angle_alpha   90.00
_cell.angle_beta   90.00
_cell.angle_gamma   90.00
#
_symmetry.space_group_name_H-M   'P 1'
#
loop_
_entity.id
_entity.type
_entity.pdbx_description
1 polymer ?
#
loop_
_entity_poly.entity_id
_entity_poly.type
_entity_poly.pdbx_seq_one_letter_code
_entity_poly.pdbx_strand_id
1 'polypeptide(L)'
;MKLIISSLLVAFFMVGCASKPEVIVKTQYQDVYVPVACIEKMPTKPKYSPSDLQSAKGLMGYFLTCEELLKGCVNGSDHKKN
;
A
#
# COMPACT_ATOMS: atom_id res chain seq x y z
N MET A 1 -52.98 38.03 19.26
CA MET A 1 -51.69 38.30 18.58
C MET A 1 -50.47 37.91 19.41
N LYS A 2 -50.39 38.31 20.70
CA LYS A 2 -49.22 38.04 21.57
C LYS A 2 -48.88 36.54 21.77
N LEU A 3 -49.90 35.69 21.89
CA LEU A 3 -49.72 34.23 22.02
C LEU A 3 -49.26 33.54 20.73
N ILE A 4 -49.65 34.08 19.57
CA ILE A 4 -49.29 33.54 18.25
C ILE A 4 -47.81 33.82 17.97
N ILE A 5 -47.35 35.02 18.32
CA ILE A 5 -45.93 35.43 18.20
C ILE A 5 -45.05 34.59 19.13
N SER A 6 -45.50 34.33 20.37
CA SER A 6 -44.77 33.49 21.32
C SER A 6 -44.65 32.04 20.85
N SER A 7 -45.69 31.48 20.24
CA SER A 7 -45.67 30.12 19.69
C SER A 7 -44.71 30.01 18.50
N LEU A 8 -44.68 31.02 17.63
CA LEU A 8 -43.81 31.07 16.46
C LEU A 8 -42.32 31.16 16.83
N LEU A 9 -42.01 31.91 17.89
CA LEU A 9 -40.66 32.00 18.45
C LEU A 9 -40.19 30.63 18.96
N VAL A 10 -41.01 29.93 19.75
CA VAL A 10 -40.66 28.59 20.29
C VAL A 10 -40.44 27.57 19.16
N ALA A 11 -41.25 27.62 18.10
CA ALA A 11 -41.08 26.75 16.94
C ALA A 11 -39.74 26.96 16.23
N PHE A 12 -39.26 28.21 16.13
CA PHE A 12 -37.98 28.55 15.50
C PHE A 12 -36.77 28.01 16.29
N PHE A 13 -36.83 28.04 17.63
CA PHE A 13 -35.75 27.53 18.48
C PHE A 13 -35.58 26.00 18.41
N MET A 14 -36.65 25.26 18.11
CA MET A 14 -36.61 23.79 18.09
C MET A 14 -36.06 23.19 16.78
N VAL A 15 -35.99 23.96 15.68
CA VAL A 15 -35.46 23.49 14.39
C VAL A 15 -33.96 23.17 14.47
N GLY A 16 -33.21 23.87 15.33
CA GLY A 16 -31.77 23.66 15.51
C GLY A 16 -31.37 22.39 16.29
N CYS A 17 -32.33 21.67 16.91
CA CYS A 17 -32.03 20.44 17.65
C CYS A 17 -32.16 19.16 16.82
N ALA A 18 -32.80 19.22 15.65
CA ALA A 18 -32.91 18.11 14.70
C ALA A 18 -31.69 17.98 13.78
N SER A 19 -30.81 19.00 13.74
CA SER A 19 -29.61 19.03 12.93
C SER A 19 -28.41 18.33 13.60
N LYS A 20 -28.67 17.30 14.41
CA LYS A 20 -27.61 16.33 14.70
C LYS A 20 -27.55 15.45 13.47
N PRO A 21 -26.54 15.60 12.58
CA PRO A 21 -26.24 14.47 11.73
C PRO A 21 -25.92 13.35 12.72
N GLU A 22 -26.71 12.29 12.71
CA GLU A 22 -26.18 10.99 13.09
C GLU A 22 -25.02 10.80 12.12
N VAL A 23 -23.84 11.26 12.52
CA VAL A 23 -22.62 11.00 11.80
C VAL A 23 -22.42 9.51 12.04
N ILE A 24 -23.14 8.70 11.26
CA ILE A 24 -22.62 7.46 10.75
C ILE A 24 -21.39 7.92 10.00
N VAL A 25 -20.29 8.10 10.73
CA VAL A 25 -18.98 8.23 10.15
C VAL A 25 -18.87 6.90 9.44
N LYS A 26 -19.25 6.84 8.16
CA LYS A 26 -18.85 5.76 7.28
C LYS A 26 -17.34 5.88 7.36
N THR A 27 -16.74 5.10 8.25
CA THR A 27 -15.30 4.98 8.37
C THR A 27 -14.88 4.51 7.00
N GLN A 28 -14.44 5.47 6.18
CA GLN A 28 -13.91 5.15 4.86
C GLN A 28 -12.61 4.43 5.17
N TYR A 29 -12.67 3.10 5.10
CA TYR A 29 -11.48 2.30 5.20
C TYR A 29 -10.65 2.62 3.96
N GLN A 30 -9.49 3.21 4.17
CA GLN A 30 -8.53 3.42 3.10
C GLN A 30 -7.71 2.15 2.96
N ASP A 31 -7.82 1.51 1.80
CA ASP A 31 -6.93 0.41 1.47
C ASP A 31 -5.50 0.95 1.34
N VAL A 32 -4.63 0.48 2.24
CA VAL A 32 -3.20 0.78 2.21
C VAL A 32 -2.51 -0.40 1.53
N TYR A 33 -2.05 -0.20 0.31
CA TYR A 33 -1.26 -1.19 -0.40
C TYR A 33 0.10 -1.34 0.27
N VAL A 34 0.35 -2.53 0.83
CA VAL A 34 1.67 -2.89 1.36
C VAL A 34 2.47 -3.53 0.23
N PRO A 35 3.68 -3.01 -0.09
CA PRO A 35 4.50 -3.63 -1.11
C PRO A 35 4.93 -5.03 -0.65
N VAL A 36 4.70 -6.02 -1.51
CA VAL A 36 5.20 -7.37 -1.31
C VAL A 36 6.53 -7.52 -2.03
N ALA A 37 7.44 -8.31 -1.44
CA ALA A 37 8.69 -8.63 -2.11
C ALA A 37 8.40 -9.42 -3.40
N CYS A 38 8.87 -8.92 -4.55
CA CYS A 38 8.72 -9.61 -5.83
C CYS A 38 9.57 -10.89 -5.89
N ILE A 39 10.77 -10.87 -5.32
CA ILE A 39 11.68 -12.02 -5.26
C ILE A 39 11.67 -12.53 -3.82
N GLU A 40 11.21 -13.76 -3.62
CA GLU A 40 11.18 -14.40 -2.29
C GLU A 40 12.60 -14.65 -1.75
N LYS A 41 13.51 -15.10 -2.61
CA LYS A 41 14.90 -15.37 -2.25
C LYS A 41 15.84 -15.10 -3.42
N MET A 42 16.87 -14.29 -3.17
CA MET A 42 17.96 -14.09 -4.12
C MET A 42 18.80 -15.36 -4.27
N PRO A 43 19.39 -15.61 -5.46
CA PRO A 43 20.34 -16.70 -5.63
C PRO A 43 21.52 -16.56 -4.67
N THR A 44 22.21 -17.67 -4.39
CA THR A 44 23.36 -17.64 -3.47
C THR A 44 24.59 -17.11 -4.19
N LYS A 45 25.20 -16.06 -3.65
CA LYS A 45 26.41 -15.47 -4.22
C LYS A 45 27.57 -16.44 -4.14
N PRO A 46 28.23 -16.79 -5.26
CA PRO A 46 29.40 -17.66 -5.25
C PRO A 46 30.60 -16.94 -4.62
N LYS A 47 31.52 -17.72 -4.01
CA LYS A 47 32.76 -17.19 -3.43
C LYS A 47 33.76 -16.87 -4.54
N TYR A 48 34.31 -15.67 -4.50
CA TYR A 48 35.39 -15.25 -5.40
C TYR A 48 36.76 -15.63 -4.85
N SER A 49 37.65 -16.10 -5.73
CA SER A 49 39.06 -16.37 -5.44
C SER A 49 39.96 -15.72 -6.49
N PRO A 50 40.90 -14.84 -6.10
CA PRO A 50 41.83 -14.20 -7.04
C PRO A 50 42.72 -15.18 -7.82
N SER A 51 42.95 -16.37 -7.26
CA SER A 51 43.78 -17.41 -7.87
C SER A 51 43.01 -18.33 -8.83
N ASP A 52 41.68 -18.17 -8.96
CA ASP A 52 40.84 -18.99 -9.82
C ASP A 52 39.97 -18.12 -10.73
N LEU A 53 40.30 -18.11 -12.02
CA LEU A 53 39.56 -17.39 -13.04
C LEU A 53 38.12 -17.92 -13.22
N GLN A 54 37.85 -19.19 -12.93
CA GLN A 54 36.48 -19.73 -13.02
C GLN A 54 35.59 -19.13 -11.93
N SER A 55 36.13 -18.86 -10.74
CA SER A 55 35.38 -18.16 -9.69
C SER A 55 34.94 -16.75 -10.12
N ALA A 56 35.75 -16.05 -10.93
CA ALA A 56 35.40 -14.76 -11.51
C ALA A 56 34.24 -14.90 -12.51
N LYS A 57 34.31 -15.90 -13.40
CA LYS A 57 33.25 -16.20 -14.37
C LYS A 57 31.94 -16.57 -13.68
N GLY A 58 31.99 -17.40 -12.64
CA GLY A 58 30.83 -17.76 -11.83
C GLY A 58 30.20 -16.55 -11.14
N LEU A 59 31.03 -15.65 -10.61
CA LEU A 59 30.55 -14.41 -10.02
C LEU A 59 29.87 -13.48 -11.04
N MET A 60 30.41 -13.36 -12.25
CA MET A 60 29.78 -12.58 -13.33
C MET A 60 28.43 -13.19 -13.74
N GLY A 61 28.37 -14.52 -13.89
CA GLY A 61 27.12 -15.22 -14.19
C GLY A 61 26.05 -15.00 -13.11
N TYR A 62 26.44 -15.04 -11.84
CA TYR A 62 25.55 -14.71 -10.73
C TYR A 62 24.93 -13.30 -10.86
N PHE A 63 25.74 -12.28 -11.18
CA PHE A 63 25.21 -10.92 -11.34
C PHE A 63 24.25 -10.80 -12.52
N LEU A 64 24.53 -11.46 -13.64
CA LEU A 64 23.60 -11.50 -14.78
C LEU A 64 22.27 -12.13 -14.40
N THR A 65 22.27 -13.23 -13.63
CA THR A 65 21.01 -13.84 -13.15
C THR A 65 20.25 -12.93 -12.20
N CYS A 66 20.94 -12.18 -11.33
CA CYS A 66 20.28 -11.19 -10.47
C CYS A 66 19.65 -10.06 -11.28
N GLU A 67 20.33 -9.55 -12.31
CA GLU A 67 19.78 -8.51 -13.19
C GLU A 67 18.53 -8.98 -13.93
N GLU A 68 18.53 -10.21 -14.44
CA GLU A 68 17.37 -10.79 -15.12
C GLU A 68 16.17 -10.95 -14.19
N LEU A 69 16.39 -11.47 -12.97
CA LEU A 69 15.34 -11.57 -11.95
C LEU A 69 14.76 -10.19 -11.59
N LEU A 70 15.62 -9.19 -11.40
CA LEU A 70 15.20 -7.83 -11.07
C LEU A 70 14.45 -7.16 -12.23
N LYS A 71 14.85 -7.41 -13.49
CA LYS A 71 14.10 -6.96 -14.67
C LYS A 71 12.68 -7.54 -14.70
N GLY A 72 12.53 -8.81 -14.34
CA GLY A 72 11.20 -9.42 -14.24
C GLY A 72 10.29 -8.68 -13.25
N CYS A 73 10.84 -8.28 -12.11
CA CYS A 73 10.09 -7.50 -11.11
C CYS A 73 9.68 -6.11 -11.58
N VAL A 74 10.55 -5.40 -12.30
CA VAL A 74 10.23 -4.07 -12.84
C VAL A 74 9.16 -4.16 -13.93
N ASN A 75 9.18 -5.22 -14.75
CA ASN A 75 8.27 -5.40 -15.87
C ASN A 75 6.93 -6.07 -15.49
N GLY A 76 6.72 -6.40 -14.21
CA GLY A 76 5.49 -7.04 -13.73
C GLY A 76 5.32 -8.51 -14.14
N SER A 77 6.40 -9.18 -14.55
CA SER A 77 6.39 -10.63 -14.73
C SER A 77 6.70 -11.27 -13.38
N ASP A 78 5.65 -11.64 -12.64
CA ASP A 78 5.75 -12.22 -11.31
C ASP A 78 6.59 -13.50 -11.31
N HIS A 79 7.82 -13.43 -10.80
CA HIS A 79 8.66 -14.62 -10.52
C HIS A 79 8.33 -15.25 -9.16
N LYS A 80 7.10 -15.03 -8.65
CA LYS A 80 6.58 -15.66 -7.43
C LYS A 80 6.37 -17.15 -7.72
N LYS A 81 7.45 -17.92 -7.63
CA LYS A 81 7.43 -19.37 -7.78
C LYS A 81 6.68 -19.94 -6.57
N ASN A 82 5.54 -20.60 -6.82
CA ASN A 82 4.80 -21.38 -5.82
C ASN A 82 5.67 -22.47 -5.21
#